data_AF-A0A0B8PLN9-F1
#
_entry.id   AF-A0A0B8PLN9-F1
#
_cell.length_a   1.000
_cell.length_b   1.000
_cell.length_c   1.000
_cell.angle_alpha   90.00
_cell.angle_beta   90.00
_cell.angle_gamma   90.00
#
_symmetry.space_group_name_H-M   'P 1'
#
loop_
_entity.id
_entity.type
_entity.pdbx_description
1 polymer ?
#
loop_
_entity_poly.entity_id
_entity_poly.type
_entity_poly.pdbx_seq_one_letter_code
_entity_poly.pdbx_strand_id
1 'polypeptide(L)' 'MKKALKLSAVALSMTAAFSANAATTIFKNVDIFNGTEEKLYEDHHVMVVDNKIAQISSKEIMAEGDAVVIDGEGKT' A
#
# COMPACT_ATOMS: atom_id res chain seq x y z
N MET A 1 -48.58 15.48 40.57
CA MET A 1 -47.81 15.16 39.33
C MET A 1 -46.46 15.83 39.39
N LYS A 2 -45.40 15.08 39.05
CA LYS A 2 -44.13 15.47 38.40
C LYS A 2 -42.98 14.62 38.95
N LYS A 3 -42.77 13.46 38.32
CA LYS A 3 -41.53 12.68 38.45
C LYS A 3 -40.44 13.44 37.68
N ALA A 4 -39.40 13.91 38.36
CA ALA A 4 -38.26 14.52 37.71
C ALA A 4 -37.46 13.44 36.96
N LEU A 5 -37.51 13.50 35.63
CA LEU A 5 -36.79 12.61 34.74
C LEU A 5 -35.33 13.06 34.69
N LYS A 6 -34.41 12.27 35.25
CA LYS A 6 -32.97 12.52 35.12
C LYS A 6 -32.53 12.19 33.70
N LEU A 7 -32.30 13.20 32.87
CA LEU A 7 -31.63 13.01 31.58
C LEU A 7 -30.12 12.89 31.83
N SER A 8 -29.62 11.66 31.82
CA SER A 8 -28.18 11.41 31.68
C SER A 8 -27.85 11.43 30.18
N ALA A 9 -27.22 12.50 29.71
CA ALA A 9 -26.75 12.59 28.32
C ALA A 9 -25.46 11.77 28.17
N VAL A 10 -25.56 10.59 27.53
CA VAL A 10 -24.39 9.83 27.10
C VAL A 10 -23.95 10.38 25.74
N ALA A 11 -22.85 11.13 25.71
CA ALA A 11 -22.24 11.56 24.46
C ALA A 11 -21.55 10.37 23.80
N LEU A 12 -22.14 9.85 22.73
CA LEU A 12 -21.54 8.81 21.89
C LEU A 12 -20.52 9.48 20.96
N SER A 13 -19.25 9.51 21.37
CA SER A 13 -18.17 9.98 20.52
C SER A 13 -17.89 8.93 19.43
N MET A 14 -18.34 9.20 18.20
CA MET A 14 -17.96 8.39 17.04
C MET A 14 -16.54 8.77 16.62
N THR A 15 -15.56 7.96 17.00
CA THR A 15 -14.22 8.05 16.42
C THR A 15 -14.31 7.45 15.01
N ALA A 16 -14.32 8.28 13.98
CA ALA A 16 -14.16 7.80 12.61
C ALA A 16 -12.76 7.20 12.49
N ALA A 17 -12.69 5.88 12.38
CA ALA A 17 -11.46 5.21 11.98
C ALA A 17 -11.18 5.57 10.52
N PHE A 18 -10.25 6.49 10.29
CA PHE A 18 -9.71 6.69 8.96
C PHE A 18 -9.00 5.41 8.54
N SER A 19 -9.55 4.70 7.56
CA SER A 19 -8.82 3.65 6.86
C SER A 19 -7.69 4.35 6.08
N ALA A 20 -6.47 4.30 6.59
CA ALA A 20 -5.30 4.62 5.79
C ALA A 20 -5.19 3.54 4.70
N ASN A 21 -5.43 3.90 3.45
CA ASN A 21 -5.06 3.02 2.34
C ASN A 21 -3.54 2.96 2.31
N ALA A 22 -2.99 1.75 2.32
CA ALA A 22 -1.56 1.54 2.27
C ALA A 22 -1.02 2.08 0.94
N ALA A 23 0.03 2.91 1.00
CA ALA A 23 0.58 3.54 -0.19
C ALA A 23 1.24 2.46 -1.06
N THR A 24 0.81 2.30 -2.30
CA THR A 24 1.36 1.30 -3.21
C THR A 24 2.19 1.96 -4.31
N THR A 25 3.40 1.45 -4.55
CA THR A 25 4.25 1.84 -5.67
C THR A 25 4.67 0.60 -6.46
N ILE A 26 4.51 0.65 -7.77
CA ILE A 26 4.94 -0.41 -8.70
C ILE A 26 6.06 0.15 -9.57
N PHE A 27 7.25 -0.44 -9.45
CA PHE A 27 8.33 -0.26 -10.40
C PHE A 27 8.15 -1.29 -11.50
N LYS A 28 8.03 -0.87 -12.76
CA LYS A 28 7.92 -1.74 -13.93
C LYS A 28 9.17 -1.65 -14.77
N ASN A 29 9.49 -2.71 -15.50
CA ASN A 29 10.56 -2.68 -16.50
C ASN A 29 11.89 -2.25 -15.87
N VAL A 30 12.25 -2.92 -14.78
CA VAL A 30 13.50 -2.69 -14.04
C VAL A 30 14.35 -3.95 -14.05
N ASP A 31 15.66 -3.74 -14.04
CA ASP A 31 16.62 -4.78 -13.74
C ASP A 31 16.87 -4.81 -12.23
N ILE A 32 17.04 -6.00 -11.65
CA ILE A 32 17.16 -6.15 -10.20
C ILE A 32 18.44 -6.89 -9.87
N PHE A 33 19.29 -6.27 -9.05
CA PHE A 33 20.34 -6.96 -8.32
C PHE A 33 19.90 -7.14 -6.86
N ASN A 34 19.61 -8.38 -6.45
CA ASN A 34 18.93 -8.65 -5.18
C ASN A 34 19.85 -8.72 -3.95
N GLY A 35 21.18 -8.70 -4.16
CA GLY A 35 22.17 -8.78 -3.08
C GLY A 35 22.30 -10.15 -2.41
N THR A 36 21.58 -11.18 -2.87
CA THR A 36 21.67 -12.56 -2.35
C THR A 36 22.25 -13.54 -3.36
N GLU A 37 22.07 -13.26 -4.65
CA GLU A 37 22.61 -14.04 -5.76
C GLU A 37 23.52 -13.14 -6.61
N GLU A 38 24.59 -13.70 -7.16
CA GLU A 38 25.45 -13.01 -8.14
C GLU A 38 24.79 -13.05 -9.52
N LYS A 39 23.61 -12.43 -9.63
CA LYS A 39 22.76 -12.47 -10.81
C LYS A 39 21.95 -11.17 -10.96
N LEU A 40 21.87 -10.69 -12.20
CA LEU A 40 20.94 -9.63 -12.61
C LEU A 40 19.63 -10.25 -13.12
N TYR A 41 18.50 -9.79 -12.59
CA TYR A 41 17.17 -10.18 -13.07
C TYR A 41 16.63 -9.07 -13.96
N GLU A 42 16.59 -9.30 -15.27
CA GLU A 42 16.20 -8.31 -16.26
C GLU A 42 14.68 -8.31 -16.49
N ASP A 43 14.12 -7.16 -16.90
CA ASP A 43 12.70 -7.00 -17.26
C ASP A 43 11.70 -7.43 -16.17
N HIS A 44 12.00 -7.13 -14.91
CA HIS A 44 11.13 -7.45 -13.77
C HIS A 44 10.27 -6.26 -13.32
N HIS A 45 9.35 -6.57 -12.40
CA HIS A 45 8.47 -5.63 -11.73
C HIS A 45 8.54 -5.82 -10.22
N VAL A 46 8.48 -4.72 -9.46
CA VAL A 46 8.50 -4.72 -7.99
C VAL A 46 7.30 -3.94 -7.46
N MET A 47 6.50 -4.57 -6.62
CA MET A 47 5.45 -3.92 -5.86
C MET A 47 5.92 -3.65 -4.44
N VAL A 48 5.86 -2.38 -4.05
CA VAL A 48 6.12 -1.91 -2.69
C VAL A 48 4.80 -1.43 -2.10
N VAL A 49 4.46 -1.96 -0.93
CA VAL A 49 3.31 -1.52 -0.14
C VAL A 49 3.85 -0.92 1.15
N ASP A 50 3.50 0.35 1.38
CA ASP A 50 4.09 1.24 2.37
C ASP A 50 5.62 1.28 2.27
N ASN A 51 6.31 0.52 3.12
CA ASN A 51 7.76 0.46 3.19
C ASN A 51 8.31 -0.96 3.00
N LYS A 52 7.50 -1.87 2.43
CA LYS A 52 7.85 -3.29 2.27
C LYS A 52 7.69 -3.73 0.82
N ILE A 53 8.66 -4.50 0.34
CA ILE A 53 8.52 -5.24 -0.91
C ILE A 53 7.46 -6.32 -0.70
N ALA A 54 6.35 -6.20 -1.41
CA ALA A 54 5.24 -7.14 -1.35
C ALA A 54 5.35 -8.24 -2.40
N GLN A 55 5.86 -7.91 -3.59
CA GLN A 55 6.01 -8.85 -4.69
C GLN A 55 7.14 -8.43 -5.63
N ILE A 56 7.86 -9.42 -6.16
CA ILE A 56 8.76 -9.30 -7.31
C ILE A 56 8.28 -10.30 -8.35
N SER A 57 8.20 -9.89 -9.62
CA SER A 57 7.64 -10.74 -10.69
C SER A 57 8.27 -10.41 -12.03
N SER A 58 8.55 -11.43 -12.85
CA SER A 58 8.89 -11.29 -14.28
C SER A 58 7.66 -11.09 -15.18
N LYS A 59 6.46 -11.19 -14.59
CA LYS A 59 5.19 -10.88 -15.25
C LYS A 59 4.65 -9.57 -14.71
N GLU A 60 3.94 -8.84 -15.56
CA GLU A 60 3.33 -7.56 -15.19
C GLU A 60 2.51 -7.68 -13.90
N ILE A 61 2.73 -6.73 -12.99
CA ILE A 61 1.91 -6.52 -11.80
C ILE A 61 0.86 -5.45 -12.15
N MET A 62 -0.41 -5.82 -12.00
CA MET A 62 -1.52 -4.91 -12.24
C MET A 62 -1.58 -3.87 -11.12
N ALA A 63 -1.68 -2.60 -11.49
CA ALA A 63 -1.90 -1.51 -10.55
C ALA A 63 -3.35 -1.57 -10.06
N GLU A 64 -3.55 -1.62 -8.76
CA GLU A 64 -4.86 -1.51 -8.11
C GLU A 64 -5.00 -0.13 -7.45
N GLY A 65 -6.22 0.41 -7.48
CA GLY A 65 -6.53 1.67 -6.78
C GLY A 65 -5.69 2.87 -7.24
N ASP A 66 -5.05 3.52 -6.27
CA ASP A 66 -4.24 4.74 -6.42
C ASP A 66 -2.73 4.45 -6.45
N ALA A 67 -2.33 3.24 -6.84
CA ALA A 67 -0.93 2.87 -6.94
C ALA A 67 -0.14 3.79 -7.87
N VAL A 68 1.03 4.25 -7.40
CA VAL A 68 1.99 5.00 -8.20
C VAL A 68 2.76 4.01 -9.07
N VAL A 69 2.84 4.28 -10.37
CA VAL A 69 3.61 3.44 -11.30
C VAL A 69 4.84 4.22 -11.78
N ILE A 70 6.00 3.59 -11.67
CA ILE A 70 7.28 4.11 -12.14
C ILE A 70 7.80 3.14 -13.20
N ASP A 71 8.01 3.62 -14.42
CA ASP A 71 8.69 2.86 -15.46
C ASP A 71 10.20 3.05 -15.31
N GLY A 72 10.93 1.95 -15.10
CA GLY A 72 12.37 1.92 -14.99
C GLY A 72 13.09 2.00 -16.33
N GLU A 73 12.39 1.81 -17.46
CA GLU A 73 12.95 1.84 -18.81
C GLU A 73 14.15 0.89 -18.99
N GLY A 74 14.14 -0.28 -18.33
CA GLY A 74 15.23 -1.26 -18.33
C GLY A 74 16.46 -0.83 -17.52
N LYS A 75 16.29 0.08 -16.56
CA LYS A 75 17.37 0.51 -15.65
C LYS A 75 17.37 -0.35 -14.37
N THR A 76 18.53 -0.35 -13.72
CA THR A 76 18.77 -1.03 -12.43
C THR A 76 18.49 -0.11 -11.24
#